data_AF-A0A1Y0BJI7-F1
#
_entry.id   AF-A0A1Y0BJI7-F1
#
_cell.length_a   1.000
_cell.length_b   1.000
_cell.length_c   1.000
_cell.angle_alpha   90.00
_cell.angle_beta   90.00
_cell.angle_gamma   90.00
#
_symmetry.space_group_name_H-M   'P 1'
#
loop_
_entity.id
_entity.type
_entity.pdbx_description
1 polymer ?
#
loop_
_entity_poly.entity_id
_entity_poly.type
_entity_poly.pdbx_seq_one_letter_code
_entity_poly.pdbx_strand_id
1 'polypeptide(L)'
;MNLTVFPSLQFLPGLNWFRVYHPKGPGQIEMWTWAIAEKAMPDELKQQILDNELLTFGPAGLFDNDDGDNLSACTVQSRGWRTRQMPVYTNMALGRSGKRVGLPGDIASGVVSEHNQRYFYRRWQEHMQAKDWSEVPQYNLNSLEANDEQRAVQTA
;
A
#
# COMPACT_ATOMS: atom_id res chain seq x y z
N MET A 1 0.02 -9.27 -5.01
CA MET A 1 -0.83 -8.21 -4.39
C MET A 1 0.10 -7.13 -3.88
N ASN A 2 -0.28 -5.84 -3.95
CA ASN A 2 0.46 -4.75 -3.31
C ASN A 2 -0.40 -4.21 -2.16
N LEU A 3 0.16 -4.18 -0.96
CA LEU A 3 -0.53 -3.84 0.27
C LEU A 3 0.18 -2.71 0.98
N THR A 4 -0.60 -1.78 1.56
CA THR A 4 -0.12 -0.78 2.50
C THR A 4 -0.95 -0.87 3.78
N VAL A 5 -0.28 -1.13 4.90
CA VAL A 5 -0.84 -0.90 6.22
C VAL A 5 -0.50 0.53 6.62
N PHE A 6 -1.56 1.34 6.74
CA PHE A 6 -1.44 2.74 7.10
C PHE A 6 -0.67 2.89 8.44
N PRO A 7 0.29 3.82 8.55
CA PRO A 7 0.63 4.84 7.55
C PRO A 7 1.79 4.48 6.61
N SER A 8 2.70 3.57 6.97
CA SER A 8 4.02 3.51 6.32
C SER A 8 4.60 2.10 6.13
N LEU A 9 3.81 1.06 6.35
CA LEU A 9 4.25 -0.33 6.18
C LEU A 9 3.67 -0.88 4.87
N GLN A 10 4.53 -1.39 4.00
CA GLN A 10 4.15 -1.96 2.70
C GLN A 10 4.63 -3.40 2.57
N PHE A 11 3.89 -4.21 1.81
CA PHE A 11 4.22 -5.61 1.56
C PHE A 11 3.84 -6.00 0.13
N LEU A 12 4.69 -6.80 -0.51
CA LEU A 12 4.40 -7.44 -1.78
C LEU A 12 4.49 -8.96 -1.65
N PRO A 13 3.43 -9.63 -1.15
CA PRO A 13 3.33 -11.08 -1.22
C PRO A 13 3.45 -11.56 -2.66
N GLY A 14 4.33 -12.54 -2.89
CA GLY A 14 4.72 -13.05 -4.21
C GLY A 14 6.13 -12.62 -4.62
N LEU A 15 6.51 -11.36 -4.40
CA LEU A 15 7.89 -10.89 -4.51
C LEU A 15 8.63 -10.94 -3.16
N ASN A 16 7.92 -11.39 -2.12
CA ASN A 16 8.48 -11.84 -0.85
C ASN A 16 9.29 -10.78 -0.12
N TRP A 17 8.78 -9.55 -0.08
CA TRP A 17 9.35 -8.49 0.74
C TRP A 17 8.31 -7.65 1.47
N PHE A 18 8.73 -7.03 2.57
CA PHE A 18 8.03 -5.91 3.20
C PHE A 18 8.99 -4.77 3.51
N ARG A 19 8.43 -3.57 3.64
CA ARG A 19 9.18 -2.34 3.85
C ARG A 19 8.49 -1.43 4.84
N VAL A 20 9.27 -0.78 5.69
CA VAL A 20 8.82 0.34 6.52
C VAL A 20 9.50 1.62 6.04
N TYR A 21 8.70 2.66 5.82
CA TYR A 21 9.19 4.00 5.53
C TYR A 21 9.25 4.81 6.82
N HIS A 22 10.46 5.12 7.28
CA HIS A 22 10.72 5.95 8.44
C HIS A 22 10.87 7.42 8.04
N PRO A 23 9.93 8.31 8.38
CA PRO A 23 10.02 9.72 8.00
C PRO A 23 11.20 10.42 8.70
N LYS A 24 11.99 11.18 7.94
CA LYS A 24 13.08 12.04 8.45
C LYS A 24 12.80 13.52 8.18
N GLY A 25 11.51 13.87 8.26
CA GLY A 25 10.96 15.16 7.83
C GLY A 25 10.18 15.04 6.52
N PRO A 26 9.64 16.14 5.99
CA PRO A 26 8.75 16.12 4.82
C PRO A 26 9.45 15.88 3.47
N GLY A 27 10.77 15.96 3.42
CA GLY A 27 11.55 15.82 2.18
C GLY A 27 12.50 14.61 2.15
N GLN A 28 12.47 13.77 3.18
CA GLN A 28 13.39 12.64 3.31
C GLN A 28 12.74 11.50 4.10
N ILE A 29 13.03 10.28 3.67
CA ILE A 29 12.62 9.04 4.34
C ILE A 29 13.83 8.11 4.41
N GLU A 30 13.85 7.24 5.42
CA GLU A 30 14.74 6.10 5.51
C GLU A 30 13.91 4.83 5.27
N MET A 31 14.32 4.01 4.30
CA MET A 31 13.59 2.81 3.89
C MET A 31 14.27 1.59 4.49
N TRP A 32 13.53 0.81 5.27
CA TRP A 32 13.99 -0.50 5.75
C TRP A 32 13.23 -1.58 5.01
N THR A 33 13.94 -2.43 4.25
CA THR A 33 13.35 -3.51 3.44
C THR A 33 13.84 -4.85 3.98
N TRP A 34 12.94 -5.83 4.02
CA TRP A 34 13.23 -7.18 4.43
C TRP A 34 12.62 -8.18 3.47
N ALA A 35 13.34 -9.27 3.20
CA ALA A 35 12.79 -10.46 2.60
C ALA A 35 11.90 -11.24 3.60
N ILE A 36 10.81 -11.81 3.12
CA ILE A 36 9.92 -12.70 3.88
C ILE A 36 9.81 -14.06 3.22
N ALA A 37 9.88 -15.11 4.03
CA ALA A 37 9.72 -16.47 3.56
C ALA A 37 8.86 -17.26 4.55
N GLU A 38 8.21 -18.30 4.05
CA GLU A 38 7.44 -19.20 4.91
C GLU A 38 8.39 -19.99 5.81
N LYS A 39 8.01 -20.12 7.10
CA LYS A 39 8.86 -20.75 8.11
C LYS A 39 9.29 -22.17 7.72
N ALA A 40 8.37 -22.91 7.09
CA ALA A 40 8.55 -24.31 6.68
C ALA A 40 9.32 -24.48 5.35
N MET A 41 9.71 -23.41 4.66
CA MET A 41 10.55 -23.53 3.45
C MET A 41 11.93 -24.10 3.80
N PRO A 42 12.52 -24.91 2.90
CA PRO A 42 13.94 -25.25 2.94
C PRO A 42 14.81 -23.99 2.96
N ASP A 43 15.93 -24.04 3.69
CA ASP A 43 16.79 -22.87 3.86
C ASP A 43 17.42 -22.38 2.55
N GLU A 44 17.68 -23.29 1.59
CA GLU A 44 18.11 -22.93 0.24
C GLU A 44 17.08 -22.04 -0.47
N LEU A 45 15.78 -22.34 -0.36
CA LEU A 45 14.73 -21.51 -0.96
C LEU A 45 14.59 -20.17 -0.25
N LYS A 46 14.79 -20.12 1.08
CA LYS A 46 14.82 -18.85 1.82
C LYS A 46 15.98 -17.97 1.37
N GLN A 47 17.16 -18.56 1.12
CA GLN A 47 18.32 -17.85 0.60
C GLN A 47 18.04 -17.33 -0.82
N GLN A 48 17.44 -18.14 -1.70
CA GLN A 48 17.05 -17.69 -3.04
C GLN A 48 16.06 -16.51 -3.00
N ILE A 49 15.11 -16.52 -2.05
CA ILE A 49 14.19 -15.39 -1.85
C ILE A 49 14.96 -14.13 -1.46
N LEU A 50 15.90 -14.23 -0.51
CA LEU A 50 16.73 -13.10 -0.11
C LEU A 50 17.58 -12.57 -1.27
N ASP A 51 18.23 -13.46 -2.03
CA ASP A 51 19.06 -13.08 -3.17
C ASP A 51 18.23 -12.36 -4.26
N ASN A 52 17.02 -12.85 -4.52
CA ASN A 52 16.09 -12.21 -5.45
C ASN A 52 15.59 -10.85 -4.94
N GLU A 53 15.30 -10.72 -3.64
CA GLU A 53 14.91 -9.45 -3.02
C GLU A 53 16.04 -8.43 -3.15
N LEU A 54 17.28 -8.80 -2.82
CA LEU A 54 18.45 -7.93 -2.95
C LEU A 54 18.67 -7.48 -4.40
N LEU A 55 18.49 -8.39 -5.37
CA LEU A 55 18.61 -8.09 -6.80
C LEU A 55 17.54 -7.12 -7.30
N THR A 56 16.34 -7.13 -6.71
CA THR A 56 15.17 -6.42 -7.26
C THR A 56 14.77 -5.19 -6.45
N PHE A 57 14.59 -5.32 -5.13
CA PHE A 57 14.10 -4.29 -4.22
C PHE A 57 15.06 -3.95 -3.05
N GLY A 58 16.26 -4.53 -3.06
CA GLY A 58 17.35 -4.15 -2.16
C GLY A 58 17.90 -2.75 -2.48
N PRO A 59 18.86 -2.25 -1.68
CA PRO A 59 19.44 -0.91 -1.85
C PRO A 59 20.11 -0.63 -3.21
N ALA A 60 20.51 -1.69 -3.93
CA ALA A 60 21.04 -1.63 -5.29
C ALA A 60 20.15 -2.40 -6.28
N GLY A 61 18.87 -2.59 -5.93
CA GLY A 61 17.94 -3.43 -6.67
C GLY A 61 17.51 -2.81 -7.99
N LEU A 62 17.36 -3.65 -9.01
CA LEU A 62 17.03 -3.23 -10.37
C LEU A 62 15.73 -2.42 -10.47
N PHE A 63 14.70 -2.78 -9.69
CA PHE A 63 13.41 -2.08 -9.72
C PHE A 63 13.33 -0.92 -8.74
N ASP A 64 13.99 -1.04 -7.58
CA ASP A 64 13.90 0.01 -6.54
C ASP A 64 14.52 1.34 -6.99
N ASN A 65 15.55 1.29 -7.85
CA ASN A 65 16.18 2.50 -8.40
C ASN A 65 15.19 3.33 -9.25
N ASP A 66 14.40 2.68 -10.10
CA ASP A 66 13.39 3.34 -10.94
C ASP A 66 12.30 4.02 -10.09
N ASP A 67 11.85 3.34 -9.03
CA ASP A 67 10.86 3.88 -8.09
C ASP A 67 11.44 5.03 -7.25
N GLY A 68 12.72 4.93 -6.84
CA GLY A 68 13.43 5.96 -6.09
C GLY A 68 13.48 7.31 -6.82
N ASP A 69 13.77 7.29 -8.12
CA ASP A 69 13.78 8.49 -8.95
C ASP A 69 12.39 9.13 -9.05
N ASN A 70 11.34 8.33 -9.24
CA ASN A 70 9.95 8.81 -9.29
C ASN A 70 9.53 9.47 -7.96
N LEU A 71 9.80 8.81 -6.83
CA LEU A 71 9.45 9.32 -5.50
C LEU A 71 10.21 10.61 -5.16
N SER A 72 11.50 10.66 -5.50
CA SER A 72 12.33 11.85 -5.35
C SER A 72 11.79 13.01 -6.21
N ALA A 73 11.51 12.74 -7.48
CA ALA A 73 11.00 13.74 -8.41
C ALA A 73 9.66 14.34 -7.97
N CYS A 74 8.70 13.52 -7.51
CA CYS A 74 7.43 14.00 -6.97
C CYS A 74 7.64 14.95 -5.77
N THR A 75 8.56 14.60 -4.86
CA THR A 75 8.84 15.38 -3.65
C THR A 75 9.54 16.70 -3.99
N VAL A 76 10.56 16.67 -4.85
CA VAL A 76 11.31 17.87 -5.23
C VAL A 76 10.43 18.83 -6.03
N GLN A 77 9.66 18.34 -7.00
CA GLN A 77 8.77 19.17 -7.81
C GLN A 77 7.68 19.84 -6.97
N SER A 78 7.22 19.18 -5.91
CA SER A 78 6.22 19.73 -4.98
C SER A 78 6.75 20.89 -4.11
N ARG A 79 8.04 21.24 -4.18
CA ARG A 79 8.61 22.40 -3.45
C ARG A 79 8.48 23.71 -4.21
N GLY A 80 8.23 23.67 -5.52
CA GLY A 80 8.10 24.87 -6.36
C GLY A 80 6.93 25.75 -5.92
N TRP A 81 7.11 27.08 -6.00
CA TRP A 81 6.09 28.03 -5.52
C TRP A 81 4.73 27.83 -6.19
N ARG A 82 4.71 27.58 -7.51
CA ARG A 82 3.47 27.33 -8.26
C ARG A 82 3.00 25.89 -8.13
N THR A 83 3.90 24.93 -8.24
CA THR A 83 3.58 23.48 -8.26
C THR A 83 2.97 23.01 -6.94
N ARG A 84 3.44 23.51 -5.79
CA ARG A 84 2.90 23.15 -4.47
C ARG A 84 1.43 23.56 -4.24
N GLN A 85 0.91 24.46 -5.09
CA GLN A 85 -0.47 24.94 -5.01
C GLN A 85 -1.40 24.14 -5.94
N MET A 86 -0.87 23.23 -6.75
CA MET A 86 -1.64 22.43 -7.69
C MET A 86 -2.15 21.17 -7.00
N PRO A 87 -3.42 20.76 -7.23
CA PRO A 87 -3.93 19.51 -6.70
C PRO A 87 -3.28 18.31 -7.40
N VAL A 88 -3.03 17.24 -6.65
CA VAL A 88 -2.68 15.93 -7.22
C VAL A 88 -3.96 15.25 -7.70
N TYR A 89 -3.99 14.85 -8.96
CA TYR A 89 -5.16 14.20 -9.56
C TYR A 89 -5.19 12.71 -9.20
N THR A 90 -6.28 12.24 -8.55
CA THR A 90 -6.43 10.84 -8.11
C THR A 90 -7.81 10.25 -8.48
N ASN A 91 -8.31 10.53 -9.69
CA ASN A 91 -9.66 10.18 -10.14
C ASN A 91 -9.73 8.90 -11.00
N MET A 92 -8.65 8.15 -11.18
CA MET A 92 -8.66 6.92 -11.95
C MET A 92 -9.69 5.93 -11.36
N ALA A 93 -10.60 5.48 -12.24
CA ALA A 93 -11.72 4.60 -11.92
C ALA A 93 -12.64 5.12 -10.79
N LEU A 94 -12.82 6.44 -10.67
CA LEU A 94 -13.78 7.03 -9.74
C LEU A 94 -15.21 6.51 -10.03
N GLY A 95 -15.96 6.18 -8.99
CA GLY A 95 -17.31 5.61 -9.08
C GLY A 95 -17.37 4.14 -9.52
N ARG A 96 -16.21 3.48 -9.71
CA ARG A 96 -16.12 2.07 -10.13
C ARG A 96 -15.62 1.20 -8.98
N SER A 97 -16.35 1.17 -7.88
CA SER A 97 -16.10 0.30 -6.72
C SER A 97 -17.42 -0.07 -6.03
N GLY A 98 -17.39 -1.11 -5.19
CA GLY A 98 -18.52 -1.47 -4.34
C GLY A 98 -18.32 -2.79 -3.60
N LYS A 99 -19.39 -3.27 -2.97
CA LYS A 99 -19.43 -4.60 -2.33
C LYS A 99 -19.14 -5.67 -3.39
N ARG A 100 -18.32 -6.66 -3.03
CA ARG A 100 -18.15 -7.89 -3.80
C ARG A 100 -18.49 -9.10 -2.94
N VAL A 101 -19.14 -10.08 -3.54
CA VAL A 101 -19.49 -11.33 -2.84
C VAL A 101 -18.22 -12.01 -2.37
N GLY A 102 -18.18 -12.41 -1.09
CA GLY A 102 -17.05 -13.10 -0.48
C GLY A 102 -15.83 -12.23 -0.15
N LEU A 103 -15.87 -10.91 -0.37
CA LEU A 103 -14.78 -9.99 -0.03
C LEU A 103 -15.26 -8.83 0.86
N PRO A 104 -14.59 -8.55 1.99
CA PRO A 104 -14.89 -7.40 2.81
C PRO A 104 -14.40 -6.10 2.16
N GLY A 105 -14.96 -4.97 2.58
CA GLY A 105 -14.49 -3.65 2.15
C GLY A 105 -15.12 -3.18 0.84
N ASP A 106 -14.66 -2.01 0.39
CA ASP A 106 -15.04 -1.42 -0.89
C ASP A 106 -14.02 -1.86 -1.94
N ILE A 107 -14.48 -2.61 -2.95
CA ILE A 107 -13.58 -3.23 -3.92
C ILE A 107 -13.72 -2.55 -5.28
N ALA A 108 -12.61 -2.01 -5.79
CA ALA A 108 -12.53 -1.45 -7.14
C ALA A 108 -12.92 -2.48 -8.21
N SER A 109 -13.54 -2.04 -9.31
CA SER A 109 -13.96 -2.92 -10.42
C SER A 109 -12.79 -3.60 -11.14
N GLY A 110 -11.57 -3.07 -11.05
CA GLY A 110 -10.37 -3.62 -11.68
C GLY A 110 -9.11 -3.40 -10.84
N VAL A 111 -8.02 -4.10 -11.20
CA VAL A 111 -6.74 -4.07 -10.48
C VAL A 111 -6.01 -2.73 -10.66
N VAL A 112 -6.11 -2.12 -11.84
CA VAL A 112 -5.55 -0.80 -12.12
C VAL A 112 -6.59 0.26 -11.75
N SER A 113 -6.44 0.86 -10.57
CA SER A 113 -7.28 1.96 -10.09
C SER A 113 -6.54 2.82 -9.05
N GLU A 114 -7.04 4.03 -8.80
CA GLU A 114 -6.58 4.88 -7.68
C GLU A 114 -7.48 4.76 -6.44
N HIS A 115 -8.21 3.64 -6.34
CA HIS A 115 -9.19 3.44 -5.29
C HIS A 115 -8.54 3.44 -3.91
N ASN A 116 -7.47 2.67 -3.73
CA ASN A 116 -6.76 2.55 -2.44
C ASN A 116 -6.06 3.85 -2.07
N GLN A 117 -5.52 4.60 -3.03
CA GLN A 117 -4.88 5.89 -2.84
C GLN A 117 -5.87 6.90 -2.25
N ARG A 118 -7.10 6.96 -2.77
CA ARG A 118 -8.16 7.83 -2.21
C ARG A 118 -8.52 7.43 -0.77
N TYR A 119 -8.58 6.14 -0.46
CA TYR A 119 -8.80 5.67 0.91
C TYR A 119 -7.64 6.05 1.84
N PHE A 120 -6.39 5.91 1.38
CA PHE A 120 -5.20 6.31 2.13
C PHE A 120 -5.22 7.80 2.47
N TYR A 121 -5.45 8.67 1.48
CA TYR A 121 -5.48 10.11 1.71
C TYR A 121 -6.69 10.57 2.52
N ARG A 122 -7.85 9.93 2.38
CA ARG A 122 -8.99 10.15 3.30
C ARG A 122 -8.61 9.80 4.74
N ARG A 123 -8.00 8.63 4.96
CA ARG A 123 -7.58 8.20 6.30
C ARG A 123 -6.55 9.16 6.88
N TRP A 124 -5.59 9.61 6.07
CA TRP A 124 -4.65 10.65 6.46
C TRP A 124 -5.35 11.94 6.89
N GLN A 125 -6.31 12.43 6.09
CA GLN A 125 -7.06 13.65 6.39
C GLN A 125 -7.86 13.51 7.70
N GLU A 126 -8.53 12.37 7.91
CA GLU A 126 -9.27 12.08 9.15
C GLU A 126 -8.35 12.17 10.38
N HIS A 127 -7.16 11.58 10.32
CA HIS A 127 -6.17 11.66 11.40
C HIS A 127 -5.62 13.06 11.62
N MET A 128 -5.36 13.81 10.54
CA MET A 128 -4.84 15.17 10.64
C MET A 128 -5.87 16.19 11.15
N GLN A 129 -7.16 15.88 11.03
CA GLN A 129 -8.26 16.74 11.47
C GLN A 129 -8.77 16.40 12.88
N ALA A 130 -8.58 15.16 13.33
CA ALA A 130 -8.97 14.72 14.66
C ALA A 130 -8.03 15.27 15.74
N LYS A 131 -8.58 15.70 16.87
CA LYS A 131 -7.79 16.11 18.05
C LYS A 131 -7.22 14.92 18.80
N ASP A 132 -7.97 13.83 18.84
CA ASP A 132 -7.60 12.57 19.47
C ASP A 132 -8.30 11.38 18.78
N TRP A 133 -7.98 10.17 19.23
CA TRP A 133 -8.48 8.92 18.65
C TRP A 133 -10.00 8.76 18.68
N SER A 134 -10.70 9.42 19.60
CA SER A 134 -12.16 9.32 19.71
C SER A 134 -12.89 10.05 18.57
N GLU A 135 -12.23 11.07 17.99
CA GLU A 135 -12.77 11.83 16.87
C GLU A 135 -12.44 11.19 15.50
N VAL A 136 -11.53 10.22 15.45
CA VAL A 136 -11.18 9.50 14.22
C VAL A 136 -12.34 8.58 13.81
N PRO A 137 -12.95 8.77 12.62
CA PRO A 137 -14.05 7.94 12.18
C PRO A 137 -13.68 6.45 12.15
N GLN A 138 -14.62 5.62 12.62
CA GLN A 138 -14.56 4.18 12.49
C GLN A 138 -15.67 3.72 11.55
N TYR A 139 -15.31 2.96 10.53
CA TYR A 139 -16.26 2.35 9.63
C TYR A 139 -15.72 0.99 9.17
N ASN A 140 -16.60 0.00 9.16
CA ASN A 140 -16.35 -1.32 8.58
C ASN A 140 -17.24 -1.46 7.34
N LEU A 141 -16.71 -1.07 6.19
CA LEU A 141 -17.48 -1.09 4.94
C LEU A 141 -17.65 -2.53 4.46
N ASN A 142 -18.88 -2.90 4.10
CA ASN A 142 -19.21 -4.21 3.54
C ASN A 142 -18.59 -5.38 4.34
N SER A 143 -18.75 -5.38 5.67
CA SER A 143 -18.29 -6.49 6.51
C SER A 143 -18.84 -7.83 6.03
N LEU A 144 -18.03 -8.89 6.09
CA LEU A 144 -18.50 -10.24 5.84
C LEU A 144 -19.53 -10.61 6.93
N GLU A 145 -20.72 -11.03 6.51
CA GLU A 145 -21.68 -11.67 7.39
C GLU A 145 -21.38 -13.18 7.47
N ALA A 146 -21.74 -13.86 8.56
CA ALA A 146 -21.46 -15.29 8.75
C ALA A 146 -21.97 -16.20 7.60
N ASN A 147 -23.00 -15.76 6.87
CA ASN A 147 -23.54 -16.49 5.72
C ASN A 147 -22.76 -16.26 4.40
N ASP A 148 -21.96 -15.19 4.32
CA ASP A 148 -21.12 -14.89 3.14
C ASP A 148 -19.86 -15.78 3.14
N GLU A 149 -19.39 -16.24 4.30
CA GLU A 149 -18.25 -17.18 4.43
C GLU A 149 -18.56 -18.57 3.84
N GLN A 150 -19.78 -19.06 4.01
CA GLN A 150 -20.18 -20.41 3.57
C GLN A 150 -20.34 -20.53 2.05
N ARG A 151 -20.73 -19.44 1.36
CA ARG A 151 -20.88 -19.43 -0.11
C ARG A 151 -19.55 -19.41 -0.84
N ALA A 152 -18.55 -18.70 -0.31
CA ALA A 152 -17.22 -18.61 -0.95
C ALA A 152 -16.53 -19.99 -1.04
N VAL A 153 -16.70 -20.83 -0.01
CA VAL A 153 -16.13 -22.19 0.04
C VAL A 153 -16.82 -23.17 -0.92
N GLN A 154 -18.08 -22.93 -1.30
CA GLN A 154 -18.82 -23.82 -2.21
C GLN A 154 -18.61 -23.51 -3.70
N THR A 155 -18.03 -22.35 -4.03
CA THR A 155 -17.78 -21.89 -5.41
C THR A 155 -16.29 -21.86 -5.80
N ALA A 156 -15.40 -22.33 -4.92
CA ALA A 156 -13.97 -22.52 -5.17
C ALA A 156 -13.65 -24.00 -5.40
#